data_AF-C3YTE5-F1
#
_entry.id   AF-C3YTE5-F1
#
_cell.length_a   1.000
_cell.length_b   1.000
_cell.length_c   1.000
_cell.angle_alpha   90.00
_cell.angle_beta   90.00
_cell.angle_gamma   90.00
#
_symmetry.space_group_name_H-M   'P 1'
#
loop_
_entity.id
_entity.type
_entity.pdbx_description
1 polymer ?
#
loop_
_entity_poly.entity_id
_entity_poly.type
_entity_poly.pdbx_seq_one_letter_code
_entity_poly.pdbx_strand_id
1 'polypeptide(L)'
;MTSLAIKLQNLELCLKSQHGQEVGYRQALRDAIIRKDLFMEIEVLKSLGDLHLQKAKLCKDSAEFDKAAARYGAALLHCTDPDMGQTLEHRIGYMERLATKLLHGYSPYLRWLSTNYYWGTVDSNALRVAEICDKLDRGVRKPWHSVEETYTETLVTAIASSDMFLELEILKSLGDLYLRKGKAIPDVSQFSKAAAMYSKALTRCEEPDTKLTLEHRIRYM
;
A
#
# COMPACT_ATOMS: atom_id res chain seq x y z
N MET A 1 10.71 -20.65 8.66
CA MET A 1 9.44 -19.94 8.42
C MET A 1 8.85 -19.50 9.75
N THR A 2 8.64 -18.21 9.97
CA THR A 2 7.95 -17.72 11.18
C THR A 2 6.47 -18.11 11.09
N SER A 3 5.93 -18.73 12.14
CA SER A 3 4.51 -19.12 12.22
C SER A 3 3.58 -17.94 11.94
N LEU A 4 2.44 -18.20 11.29
CA LEU A 4 1.38 -17.22 11.04
C LEU A 4 0.98 -16.49 12.34
N ALA A 5 0.90 -17.23 13.44
CA ALA A 5 0.57 -16.68 14.76
C ALA A 5 1.58 -15.60 15.20
N ILE A 6 2.87 -15.79 14.94
CA ILE A 6 3.92 -14.82 15.28
C ILE A 6 3.78 -13.56 14.41
N LYS A 7 3.43 -13.71 13.13
CA LYS A 7 3.22 -12.56 12.24
C LYS A 7 2.02 -11.72 12.70
N LEU A 8 0.91 -12.36 13.04
CA LEU A 8 -0.29 -11.69 13.56
C LEU A 8 0.00 -11.03 14.92
N GLN A 9 0.75 -11.68 15.80
CA GLN A 9 1.16 -11.11 17.07
C GLN A 9 2.06 -9.87 16.90
N ASN A 10 2.96 -9.89 15.92
CA ASN A 10 3.79 -8.72 15.60
C ASN A 10 2.96 -7.55 15.05
N LEU A 11 1.93 -7.82 14.24
CA LEU A 11 0.97 -6.79 13.82
C LEU A 11 0.16 -6.25 14.99
N GLU A 12 -0.25 -7.11 15.92
CA GLU A 12 -0.97 -6.70 17.13
C GLU A 12 -0.09 -5.85 18.07
N LEU A 13 1.22 -6.13 18.14
CA LEU A 13 2.17 -5.26 18.84
C LEU A 13 2.26 -3.87 18.20
N CYS A 14 2.14 -3.78 16.87
CA CYS A 14 2.06 -2.48 16.19
C CYS A 14 0.80 -1.69 16.60
N LEU A 15 -0.35 -2.35 16.84
CA LEU A 15 -1.56 -1.72 17.39
C LEU A 15 -1.35 -1.15 18.80
N LYS A 16 -0.57 -1.83 19.65
CA LYS A 16 -0.46 -1.48 21.07
C LYS A 16 0.50 -0.31 21.35
N SER A 17 1.41 0.00 20.43
CA SER A 17 2.29 1.17 20.59
C SER A 17 1.51 2.47 20.37
N GLN A 18 1.55 3.44 21.30
CA GLN A 18 0.83 4.72 21.17
C GLN A 18 1.51 5.72 20.22
N HIS A 19 2.75 5.45 19.79
CA HIS A 19 3.54 6.33 18.92
C HIS A 19 4.05 5.51 17.73
N GLY A 20 3.71 5.93 16.50
CA GLY A 20 4.23 5.29 15.28
C GLY A 20 3.45 4.07 14.74
N GLN A 21 2.20 3.86 15.14
CA GLN A 21 1.36 2.74 14.65
C GLN A 21 1.32 2.69 13.12
N GLU A 22 1.10 3.83 12.47
CA GLU A 22 1.07 3.93 11.01
C GLU A 22 2.43 3.59 10.40
N VAL A 23 3.55 4.02 11.01
CA VAL A 23 4.91 3.69 10.56
C VAL A 23 5.14 2.18 10.60
N GLY A 24 4.76 1.52 11.69
CA GLY A 24 4.88 0.06 11.85
C GLY A 24 4.09 -0.71 10.80
N TYR A 25 2.86 -0.26 10.51
CA TYR A 25 2.04 -0.87 9.46
C TYR A 25 2.56 -0.62 8.04
N ARG A 26 3.06 0.59 7.75
CA ARG A 26 3.72 0.90 6.48
C ARG A 26 4.89 -0.04 6.24
N GLN A 27 5.73 -0.24 7.27
CA GLN A 27 6.84 -1.17 7.21
C GLN A 27 6.38 -2.62 7.05
N ALA A 28 5.34 -3.03 7.77
CA ALA A 28 4.77 -4.38 7.66
C ALA A 28 4.23 -4.66 6.25
N LEU A 29 3.55 -3.69 5.61
CA LEU A 29 3.07 -3.82 4.24
C LEU A 29 4.24 -4.01 3.27
N ARG A 30 5.28 -3.18 3.40
CA ARG A 30 6.49 -3.30 2.58
C ARG A 30 7.16 -4.66 2.76
N ASP A 31 7.30 -5.13 4.00
CA ASP A 31 7.90 -6.42 4.30
C ASP A 31 7.06 -7.59 3.77
N ALA A 32 5.73 -7.46 3.77
CA ALA A 32 4.83 -8.42 3.15
C ALA A 32 5.02 -8.49 1.63
N ILE A 33 5.12 -7.34 0.95
CA ILE A 33 5.42 -7.26 -0.49
C ILE A 33 6.78 -7.90 -0.79
N ILE A 34 7.82 -7.56 -0.02
CA ILE A 34 9.17 -8.13 -0.16
C ILE A 34 9.14 -9.66 -0.05
N ARG A 35 8.35 -10.19 0.89
CA ARG A 35 8.19 -11.62 1.11
C ARG A 35 7.21 -12.28 0.13
N LYS A 36 6.58 -11.49 -0.75
CA LYS A 36 5.50 -11.94 -1.65
C LYS A 36 4.35 -12.62 -0.90
N ASP A 37 4.04 -12.12 0.28
CA ASP A 37 3.04 -12.68 1.19
C ASP A 37 1.72 -11.91 1.04
N LEU A 38 0.94 -12.27 0.03
CA LEU A 38 -0.33 -11.59 -0.30
C LEU A 38 -1.31 -11.60 0.88
N PHE A 39 -1.38 -12.71 1.61
CA PHE A 39 -2.23 -12.80 2.81
C PHE A 39 -1.85 -11.71 3.82
N MET A 40 -0.55 -11.57 4.10
CA MET A 40 -0.07 -10.55 5.03
C MET A 40 -0.26 -9.13 4.50
N GLU A 41 -0.15 -8.89 3.20
CA GLU A 41 -0.48 -7.59 2.60
C GLU A 41 -1.93 -7.19 2.88
N ILE A 42 -2.88 -8.12 2.63
CA ILE A 42 -4.31 -7.89 2.86
C ILE A 42 -4.59 -7.73 4.36
N GLU A 43 -3.98 -8.56 5.21
CA GLU A 43 -4.14 -8.46 6.66
C GLU A 43 -3.65 -7.12 7.22
N VAL A 44 -2.53 -6.61 6.69
CA VAL A 44 -2.00 -5.29 7.05
C VAL A 44 -2.96 -4.18 6.62
N LEU A 45 -3.47 -4.22 5.38
CA LEU A 45 -4.43 -3.22 4.89
C LEU A 45 -5.74 -3.25 5.69
N LYS A 46 -6.25 -4.45 5.99
CA LYS A 46 -7.40 -4.65 6.85
C LYS A 46 -7.17 -4.06 8.25
N SER A 47 -6.03 -4.36 8.86
CA SER A 47 -5.67 -3.87 10.20
C SER A 47 -5.48 -2.35 10.24
N LEU A 48 -4.92 -1.76 9.18
CA LEU A 48 -4.85 -0.31 9.00
C LEU A 48 -6.25 0.32 8.90
N GLY A 49 -7.18 -0.34 8.20
CA GLY A 49 -8.59 0.06 8.16
C GLY A 49 -9.23 0.05 9.56
N ASP A 50 -8.99 -0.99 10.35
CA ASP A 50 -9.48 -1.07 11.73
C ASP A 50 -8.93 0.05 12.61
N LEU A 51 -7.64 0.38 12.44
CA LEU A 51 -7.00 1.46 13.19
C LEU A 51 -7.70 2.79 12.92
N HIS A 52 -7.92 3.12 11.65
CA HIS A 52 -8.64 4.34 11.26
C HIS A 52 -10.11 4.30 11.72
N LEU A 53 -10.77 3.13 11.67
CA LEU A 53 -12.13 2.97 12.18
C LEU A 53 -12.21 3.20 13.70
N GLN A 54 -11.21 2.76 14.47
CA GLN A 54 -11.12 3.06 15.90
C GLN A 54 -10.93 4.55 16.16
N LYS A 55 -10.03 5.21 15.42
CA LYS A 55 -9.84 6.66 15.50
C LYS A 55 -11.13 7.42 15.14
N ALA A 56 -11.81 7.00 14.08
CA ALA A 56 -13.09 7.57 13.64
C ALA A 56 -14.18 7.47 14.71
N LYS A 57 -14.26 6.34 15.42
CA LYS A 57 -15.20 6.14 16.54
C LYS A 57 -14.93 7.09 17.70
N LEU A 58 -13.65 7.31 18.04
CA LEU A 58 -13.24 8.16 19.16
C LEU A 58 -13.44 9.65 18.84
N CYS A 59 -12.98 10.08 17.67
CA CYS A 59 -12.96 11.49 17.29
C CYS A 59 -14.24 11.95 16.57
N LYS A 60 -15.10 11.01 16.13
CA LYS A 60 -16.25 11.28 15.25
C LYS A 60 -15.84 12.07 14.01
N ASP A 61 -14.72 11.67 13.42
CA ASP A 61 -14.13 12.34 12.26
C ASP A 61 -14.50 11.58 10.97
N SER A 62 -15.13 12.27 10.02
CA SER A 62 -15.47 11.72 8.71
C SER A 62 -14.22 11.34 7.90
N ALA A 63 -13.13 12.08 8.05
CA ALA A 63 -11.88 11.80 7.32
C ALA A 63 -11.26 10.47 7.77
N GLU A 64 -11.38 10.11 9.04
CA GLU A 64 -10.92 8.81 9.54
C GLU A 64 -11.83 7.66 9.05
N PHE A 65 -13.13 7.90 8.88
CA PHE A 65 -14.01 6.94 8.20
C PHE A 65 -13.62 6.74 6.73
N ASP A 66 -13.29 7.81 6.00
CA ASP A 66 -12.86 7.71 4.61
C ASP A 66 -11.53 6.97 4.47
N LYS A 67 -10.58 7.23 5.39
CA LYS A 67 -9.32 6.45 5.44
C LYS A 67 -9.58 4.98 5.72
N ALA A 68 -10.48 4.65 6.65
CA ALA A 68 -10.85 3.25 6.91
C ALA A 68 -11.47 2.60 5.67
N ALA A 69 -12.41 3.28 5.01
CA ALA A 69 -13.08 2.83 3.80
C ALA A 69 -12.09 2.57 2.67
N ALA A 70 -11.14 3.49 2.46
CA ALA A 70 -10.08 3.38 1.48
C ALA A 70 -9.20 2.14 1.71
N ARG A 71 -8.85 1.84 2.97
CA ARG A 71 -8.01 0.68 3.30
C ARG A 71 -8.73 -0.64 3.17
N TYR A 72 -9.99 -0.74 3.59
CA TYR A 72 -10.79 -1.94 3.37
C TYR A 72 -11.07 -2.18 1.88
N GLY A 73 -11.39 -1.11 1.13
CA GLY A 73 -11.58 -1.18 -0.31
C GLY A 73 -10.33 -1.65 -1.05
N ALA A 74 -9.17 -1.12 -0.69
CA ALA A 74 -7.89 -1.61 -1.22
C ALA A 74 -7.67 -3.08 -0.86
N ALA A 75 -7.83 -3.47 0.41
CA ALA A 75 -7.68 -4.86 0.84
C ALA A 75 -8.57 -5.80 0.01
N LEU A 76 -9.81 -5.40 -0.28
CA LEU A 76 -10.77 -6.19 -1.04
C LEU A 76 -10.38 -6.28 -2.52
N LEU A 77 -9.94 -5.18 -3.14
CA LEU A 77 -9.45 -5.15 -4.53
C LEU A 77 -8.23 -6.08 -4.73
N HIS A 78 -7.38 -6.19 -3.71
CA HIS A 78 -6.20 -7.05 -3.73
C HIS A 78 -6.47 -8.48 -3.23
N CYS A 79 -7.70 -8.78 -2.79
CA CYS A 79 -8.05 -10.07 -2.20
C CYS A 79 -8.33 -11.11 -3.28
N THR A 80 -7.66 -12.26 -3.19
CA THR A 80 -7.96 -13.44 -4.03
C THR A 80 -8.70 -14.54 -3.27
N ASP A 81 -8.79 -14.41 -1.94
CA ASP A 81 -9.38 -15.39 -1.04
C ASP A 81 -10.85 -15.04 -0.74
N PRO A 82 -11.82 -15.90 -1.10
CA PRO A 82 -13.24 -15.58 -0.92
C PRO A 82 -13.67 -15.36 0.54
N ASP A 83 -13.11 -16.12 1.49
CA ASP A 83 -13.48 -16.03 2.91
C ASP A 83 -12.98 -14.71 3.53
N MET A 84 -11.76 -14.32 3.16
CA MET A 84 -11.20 -13.01 3.51
C MET A 84 -11.96 -11.87 2.82
N GLY A 85 -12.40 -12.07 1.58
CA GLY A 85 -13.27 -11.14 0.85
C GLY A 85 -14.57 -10.85 1.61
N GLN A 86 -15.28 -11.90 2.02
CA GLN A 86 -16.50 -11.77 2.84
C GLN A 86 -16.22 -11.04 4.17
N THR A 87 -15.09 -11.36 4.83
CA THR A 87 -14.68 -10.68 6.06
C THR A 87 -14.51 -9.18 5.83
N LEU A 88 -13.93 -8.77 4.71
CA LEU A 88 -13.75 -7.37 4.34
C LEU A 88 -15.08 -6.69 4.03
N GLU A 89 -15.97 -7.33 3.27
CA GLU A 89 -17.32 -6.82 3.00
C GLU A 89 -18.11 -6.59 4.29
N HIS A 90 -18.07 -7.55 5.22
CA HIS A 90 -18.69 -7.40 6.54
C HIS A 90 -18.12 -6.21 7.31
N ARG A 91 -16.81 -5.97 7.24
CA ARG A 91 -16.18 -4.81 7.90
C ARG A 91 -16.56 -3.49 7.25
N ILE A 92 -16.62 -3.44 5.92
CA ILE A 92 -17.09 -2.26 5.17
C ILE A 92 -18.53 -1.94 5.57
N GLY A 93 -19.44 -2.92 5.51
CA GLY A 93 -20.84 -2.71 5.88
C GLY A 93 -21.03 -2.33 7.35
N TYR A 94 -20.20 -2.87 8.26
CA TYR A 94 -20.20 -2.44 9.65
C TYR A 94 -19.74 -0.97 9.82
N MET A 95 -18.64 -0.59 9.16
CA MET A 95 -18.11 0.78 9.17
C MET A 95 -19.14 1.78 8.61
N GLU A 96 -19.75 1.50 7.47
CA GLU A 96 -20.78 2.35 6.85
C GLU A 96 -21.94 2.61 7.81
N ARG A 97 -22.52 1.54 8.36
CA ARG A 97 -23.62 1.63 9.34
C ARG A 97 -23.24 2.49 10.54
N LEU A 98 -21.98 2.41 10.96
CA LEU A 98 -21.48 3.16 12.10
C LEU A 98 -21.26 4.64 11.76
N ALA A 99 -20.69 4.93 10.58
CA ALA A 99 -20.54 6.28 10.06
C ALA A 99 -21.89 6.99 9.94
N THR A 100 -22.88 6.33 9.33
CA THR A 100 -24.25 6.88 9.18
C THR A 100 -24.87 7.20 10.53
N LYS A 101 -24.67 6.36 11.55
CA LYS A 101 -25.19 6.57 12.90
C LYS A 101 -24.49 7.71 13.64
N LEU A 102 -23.16 7.80 13.56
CA LEU A 102 -22.39 8.79 14.31
C LEU A 102 -22.40 10.18 13.66
N LEU A 103 -22.55 10.24 12.35
CA LEU A 103 -22.40 11.46 11.53
C LEU A 103 -23.69 11.81 10.78
N HIS A 104 -24.86 11.48 11.33
CA HIS A 104 -26.18 11.92 10.83
C HIS A 104 -26.42 11.68 9.32
N GLY A 105 -26.25 10.43 8.86
CA GLY A 105 -26.51 10.08 7.46
C GLY A 105 -25.28 10.16 6.54
N TYR A 106 -24.10 10.49 7.08
CA TYR A 106 -22.86 10.42 6.32
C TYR A 106 -22.62 9.02 5.75
N SER A 107 -22.22 8.98 4.48
CA SER A 107 -21.74 7.79 3.78
C SER A 107 -20.27 8.00 3.46
N PRO A 108 -19.36 7.16 3.97
CA PRO A 108 -17.94 7.25 3.65
C PRO A 108 -17.69 7.16 2.15
N TYR A 109 -16.70 7.90 1.65
CA TYR A 109 -16.39 7.88 0.23
C TYR A 109 -15.71 6.56 -0.16
N LEU A 110 -16.47 5.66 -0.79
CA LEU A 110 -16.01 4.35 -1.24
C LEU A 110 -15.43 4.45 -2.64
N ARG A 111 -14.24 5.05 -2.75
CA ARG A 111 -13.55 5.26 -4.03
C ARG A 111 -13.41 3.98 -4.87
N TRP A 112 -13.27 2.82 -4.23
CA TRP A 112 -13.11 1.53 -4.90
C TRP A 112 -14.39 1.04 -5.63
N LEU A 113 -15.59 1.46 -5.18
CA LEU A 113 -16.86 1.20 -5.87
C LEU A 113 -17.02 2.05 -7.14
N SER A 114 -16.28 3.15 -7.25
CA SER A 114 -16.24 4.00 -8.45
C SER A 114 -15.32 3.40 -9.53
N THR A 115 -15.44 2.09 -9.74
CA THR A 115 -14.71 1.29 -10.75
C THR A 115 -15.05 1.71 -12.19
N ASN A 116 -15.84 2.78 -12.38
CA ASN A 116 -16.17 3.34 -13.67
C ASN A 116 -15.26 4.54 -14.01
N TYR A 117 -14.07 4.21 -14.52
CA TYR A 117 -13.44 4.82 -15.70
C TYR A 117 -13.54 6.35 -15.88
N TYR A 118 -13.24 7.15 -14.86
CA TYR A 118 -12.91 8.57 -15.07
C TYR A 118 -11.64 8.95 -14.34
N TRP A 119 -10.55 8.35 -14.80
CA TRP A 119 -9.22 8.90 -14.58
C TRP A 119 -8.96 9.87 -15.73
N GLY A 120 -8.57 11.13 -15.45
CA GLY A 120 -8.22 12.11 -16.48
C GLY A 120 -7.21 11.56 -17.51
N THR A 121 -7.02 12.29 -18.61
CA THR A 121 -6.14 11.87 -19.73
C THR A 121 -4.82 11.29 -19.24
N VAL A 122 -4.34 10.21 -19.87
CA VAL A 122 -3.09 9.50 -19.50
C VAL A 122 -1.93 10.48 -19.24
N ASP A 123 -1.82 11.53 -20.06
CA ASP A 123 -0.83 12.60 -19.95
C ASP A 123 -0.90 13.39 -18.63
N SER A 124 -2.12 13.64 -18.12
CA SER A 124 -2.33 14.32 -16.84
C SER A 124 -1.87 13.47 -15.65
N ASN A 125 -1.90 12.14 -15.80
CA ASN A 125 -1.50 11.22 -14.75
C ASN A 125 0.00 11.01 -14.76
N ALA A 126 0.58 10.87 -15.96
CA ALA A 126 2.01 10.78 -16.15
C ALA A 126 2.73 12.01 -15.57
N LEU A 127 2.24 13.23 -15.87
CA LEU A 127 2.82 14.45 -15.32
C LEU A 127 2.73 14.50 -13.78
N ARG A 128 1.54 14.22 -13.22
CA ARG A 128 1.33 14.21 -11.77
C ARG A 128 2.22 13.18 -11.07
N VAL A 129 2.31 11.97 -11.60
CA VAL A 129 3.16 10.90 -11.04
C VAL A 129 4.64 11.31 -11.13
N ALA A 130 5.07 11.85 -12.27
CA ALA A 130 6.44 12.32 -12.44
C ALA A 130 6.80 13.43 -11.44
N GLU A 131 5.91 14.39 -11.20
CA GLU A 131 6.13 15.44 -10.19
C GLU A 131 6.24 14.88 -8.76
N ILE A 132 5.43 13.88 -8.42
CA ILE A 132 5.50 13.22 -7.11
C ILE A 132 6.85 12.50 -6.98
N CYS A 133 7.26 11.72 -7.97
CA CYS A 133 8.53 11.00 -7.95
C CYS A 133 9.73 11.97 -7.91
N ASP A 134 9.71 13.06 -8.67
CA ASP A 134 10.75 14.09 -8.62
C ASP A 134 10.88 14.72 -7.23
N LYS A 135 9.76 14.98 -6.53
CA LYS A 135 9.77 15.45 -5.13
C LYS A 135 10.39 14.43 -4.18
N LEU A 136 10.13 13.14 -4.38
CA LEU A 136 10.73 12.06 -3.59
C LEU A 136 12.24 11.96 -3.83
N ASP A 137 12.65 12.08 -5.10
CA ASP A 137 14.06 12.00 -5.52
C ASP A 137 14.90 13.22 -5.12
N ARG A 138 14.31 14.42 -5.01
CA ARG A 138 15.01 15.58 -4.43
C ARG A 138 15.45 15.33 -2.97
N GLY A 139 14.86 14.34 -2.31
CA GLY A 139 15.27 13.84 -0.99
C GLY A 139 16.54 12.98 -0.97
N VAL A 140 17.19 12.69 -2.11
CA VAL A 140 18.31 11.72 -2.22
C VAL A 140 19.57 12.08 -1.40
N ARG A 141 19.69 13.30 -0.86
CA ARG A 141 20.72 13.63 0.16
C ARG A 141 20.44 13.03 1.56
N LYS A 142 19.27 12.43 1.76
CA LYS A 142 18.87 11.79 3.03
C LYS A 142 19.45 10.37 3.14
N PRO A 143 19.59 9.83 4.36
CA PRO A 143 19.93 8.43 4.56
C PRO A 143 18.93 7.50 3.85
N TRP A 144 19.42 6.38 3.31
CA TRP A 144 18.59 5.39 2.58
C TRP A 144 17.29 5.03 3.30
N HIS A 145 17.34 4.88 4.63
CA HIS A 145 16.16 4.55 5.45
C HIS A 145 15.06 5.62 5.39
N SER A 146 15.42 6.91 5.33
CA SER A 146 14.45 8.00 5.24
C SER A 146 13.79 8.07 3.86
N VAL A 147 14.57 7.82 2.81
CA VAL A 147 14.05 7.72 1.44
C VAL A 147 13.10 6.53 1.32
N GLU A 148 13.53 5.36 1.81
CA GLU A 148 12.73 4.14 1.82
C GLU A 148 11.39 4.32 2.54
N GLU A 149 11.38 4.99 3.70
CA GLU A 149 10.14 5.29 4.44
C GLU A 149 9.20 6.22 3.64
N THR A 150 9.73 7.28 3.02
CA THR A 150 8.93 8.23 2.25
C THR A 150 8.28 7.56 1.03
N TYR A 151 9.04 6.71 0.33
CA TYR A 151 8.49 5.88 -0.75
C TYR A 151 7.43 4.90 -0.25
N THR A 152 7.64 4.29 0.91
CA THR A 152 6.68 3.34 1.52
C THR A 152 5.37 4.04 1.89
N GLU A 153 5.45 5.26 2.43
CA GLU A 153 4.28 6.10 2.71
C GLU A 153 3.49 6.44 1.45
N THR A 154 4.20 6.82 0.40
CA THR A 154 3.58 7.13 -0.90
C THR A 154 2.92 5.89 -1.48
N LEU A 155 3.55 4.71 -1.37
CA LEU A 155 2.98 3.43 -1.82
C LEU A 155 1.68 3.11 -1.10
N VAL A 156 1.65 3.20 0.23
CA VAL A 156 0.45 2.92 1.03
C VAL A 156 -0.68 3.88 0.68
N THR A 157 -0.35 5.14 0.41
CA THR A 157 -1.31 6.16 -0.03
C THR A 157 -1.85 5.87 -1.42
N ALA A 158 -0.99 5.47 -2.36
CA ALA A 158 -1.37 5.07 -3.71
C ALA A 158 -2.33 3.86 -3.67
N ILE A 159 -1.99 2.82 -2.91
CA ILE A 159 -2.83 1.63 -2.72
C ILE A 159 -4.20 2.02 -2.14
N ALA A 160 -4.22 2.83 -1.07
CA ALA A 160 -5.46 3.26 -0.43
C ALA A 160 -6.36 4.09 -1.35
N SER A 161 -5.75 4.94 -2.17
CA SER A 161 -6.46 5.76 -3.16
C SER A 161 -6.79 5.02 -4.46
N SER A 162 -6.42 3.73 -4.56
CA SER A 162 -6.50 2.91 -5.77
C SER A 162 -5.81 3.57 -6.98
N ASP A 163 -4.71 4.26 -6.73
CA ASP A 163 -3.92 4.95 -7.74
C ASP A 163 -2.92 4.03 -8.42
N MET A 164 -3.40 3.33 -9.45
CA MET A 164 -2.63 2.31 -10.14
C MET A 164 -1.36 2.87 -10.80
N PHE A 165 -1.42 4.06 -11.40
CA PHE A 165 -0.25 4.68 -12.02
C PHE A 165 0.82 5.04 -10.99
N LEU A 166 0.40 5.66 -9.88
CA LEU A 166 1.33 5.99 -8.80
C LEU A 166 1.84 4.74 -8.08
N GLU A 167 0.97 3.76 -7.81
CA GLU A 167 1.35 2.48 -7.19
C GLU A 167 2.41 1.77 -8.03
N LEU A 168 2.18 1.66 -9.35
CA LEU A 168 3.11 1.05 -10.30
C LEU A 168 4.45 1.78 -10.32
N GLU A 169 4.46 3.11 -10.43
CA GLU A 169 5.70 3.88 -10.51
C GLU A 169 6.48 3.83 -9.20
N ILE A 170 5.81 3.93 -8.05
CA ILE A 170 6.45 3.84 -6.74
C ILE A 170 7.05 2.45 -6.49
N LEU A 171 6.39 1.38 -6.92
CA LEU A 171 6.96 0.03 -6.87
C LEU A 171 8.23 -0.08 -7.74
N LYS A 172 8.23 0.52 -8.93
CA LYS A 172 9.43 0.59 -9.79
C LYS A 172 10.56 1.36 -9.11
N SER A 173 10.27 2.55 -8.57
CA SER A 173 11.26 3.38 -7.90
C SER A 173 11.83 2.72 -6.64
N LEU A 174 11.01 2.01 -5.85
CA LEU A 174 11.49 1.21 -4.72
C LEU A 174 12.40 0.06 -5.18
N GLY A 175 12.07 -0.59 -6.30
CA GLY A 175 12.95 -1.58 -6.91
C GLY A 175 14.30 -0.99 -7.33
N ASP A 176 14.28 0.18 -7.98
CA ASP A 176 15.49 0.90 -8.40
C ASP A 176 16.33 1.35 -7.18
N LEU A 177 15.67 1.77 -6.09
CA LEU A 177 16.31 2.13 -4.83
C LEU A 177 17.08 0.95 -4.23
N TYR A 178 16.43 -0.22 -4.11
CA TYR A 178 17.08 -1.43 -3.60
C TYR A 178 18.20 -1.92 -4.52
N LEU A 179 18.02 -1.85 -5.85
CA LEU A 179 19.04 -2.20 -6.82
C LEU A 179 20.29 -1.32 -6.67
N ARG A 180 20.11 0.01 -6.56
CA ARG A 180 21.21 0.96 -6.29
C ARG A 180 21.90 0.67 -4.97
N LYS A 181 21.13 0.38 -3.91
CA LYS A 181 21.66 0.03 -2.60
C LYS A 181 22.50 -1.25 -2.63
N GLY A 182 22.06 -2.28 -3.34
CA GLY A 182 22.79 -3.54 -3.53
C GLY A 182 24.05 -3.41 -4.38
N LYS A 183 24.10 -2.43 -5.30
CA LYS A 183 25.31 -2.10 -6.07
C LYS A 183 26.32 -1.27 -5.27
N ALA A 184 25.84 -0.37 -4.42
CA ALA A 184 26.68 0.48 -3.57
C ALA A 184 27.26 -0.28 -2.36
N ILE A 185 26.45 -1.15 -1.76
CA ILE A 185 26.84 -2.05 -0.68
C ILE A 185 26.52 -3.45 -1.20
N PRO A 186 27.52 -4.30 -1.50
CA PRO A 186 27.31 -5.63 -2.10
C PRO A 186 26.60 -6.57 -1.12
N ASP A 187 25.31 -6.34 -0.95
CA ASP A 187 24.37 -7.06 -0.11
C ASP A 187 23.34 -7.71 -1.02
N VAL A 188 23.48 -9.02 -1.17
CA VAL A 188 22.65 -9.85 -2.05
C VAL A 188 21.17 -9.75 -1.66
N SER A 189 20.86 -9.46 -0.39
CA SER A 189 19.48 -9.32 0.06
C SER A 189 18.76 -8.13 -0.59
N GLN A 190 19.48 -7.09 -1.03
CA GLN A 190 18.87 -5.94 -1.70
C GLN A 190 18.39 -6.30 -3.12
N PHE A 191 19.10 -7.16 -3.86
CA PHE A 191 18.63 -7.62 -5.17
C PHE A 191 17.34 -8.42 -5.05
N SER A 192 17.21 -9.26 -4.01
CA SER A 192 15.96 -9.98 -3.72
C SER A 192 14.81 -9.03 -3.41
N LYS A 193 15.05 -7.94 -2.67
CA LYS A 193 14.03 -6.90 -2.42
C LYS A 193 13.64 -6.16 -3.70
N ALA A 194 14.61 -5.81 -4.54
CA ALA A 194 14.36 -5.19 -5.84
C ALA A 194 13.49 -6.09 -6.73
N ALA A 195 13.83 -7.37 -6.81
CA ALA A 195 13.06 -8.37 -7.56
C ALA A 195 11.63 -8.51 -7.05
N ALA A 196 11.42 -8.47 -5.73
CA ALA A 196 10.08 -8.50 -5.15
C ALA A 196 9.25 -7.27 -5.54
N MET A 197 9.84 -6.07 -5.48
CA MET A 197 9.16 -4.82 -5.87
C MET A 197 8.76 -4.81 -7.34
N TYR A 198 9.66 -5.18 -8.26
CA TYR A 198 9.30 -5.29 -9.68
C TYR A 198 8.31 -6.42 -9.96
N SER A 199 8.41 -7.55 -9.24
CA SER A 199 7.41 -8.62 -9.35
C SER A 199 6.03 -8.12 -8.96
N LYS A 200 5.92 -7.31 -7.90
CA LYS A 200 4.65 -6.70 -7.50
C LYS A 200 4.17 -5.70 -8.55
N ALA A 201 5.04 -4.86 -9.09
CA ALA A 201 4.71 -3.94 -10.18
C ALA A 201 4.15 -4.68 -11.41
N LEU A 202 4.73 -5.83 -11.77
CA LEU A 202 4.23 -6.67 -12.87
C LEU A 202 2.79 -7.13 -12.67
N THR A 203 2.39 -7.46 -11.43
CA THR A 203 1.00 -7.87 -11.14
C THR A 203 -0.02 -6.73 -11.31
N ARG A 204 0.43 -5.48 -11.39
CA ARG A 204 -0.41 -4.29 -11.52
C ARG A 204 -0.32 -3.66 -12.91
N CYS A 205 0.68 -4.03 -13.70
CA CYS A 205 0.88 -3.51 -15.04
C CYS A 205 -0.09 -4.19 -16.01
N GLU A 206 -0.83 -3.42 -16.81
CA GLU A 206 -1.61 -3.94 -17.93
C GLU A 206 -0.84 -3.80 -19.25
N GLU A 207 -0.02 -2.75 -19.37
CA GLU A 207 0.72 -2.38 -20.58
C GLU A 207 1.85 -3.38 -20.94
N PRO A 208 1.88 -3.93 -22.17
CA PRO A 208 2.87 -4.92 -22.59
C PRO A 208 4.33 -4.44 -22.56
N ASP A 209 4.60 -3.21 -23.02
CA ASP A 209 5.98 -2.68 -23.13
C ASP A 209 6.61 -2.46 -21.74
N THR A 210 5.81 -1.94 -20.81
CA THR A 210 6.22 -1.78 -19.41
C THR A 210 6.46 -3.14 -18.73
N LYS A 211 5.68 -4.18 -19.07
CA LYS A 211 5.94 -5.55 -18.58
C LYS A 211 7.29 -6.09 -19.04
N LEU A 212 7.61 -5.98 -20.33
CA LEU A 212 8.90 -6.42 -20.88
C LEU A 212 10.07 -5.72 -20.20
N THR A 213 9.94 -4.41 -19.95
CA THR A 213 10.95 -3.63 -19.23
C THR A 213 11.16 -4.15 -17.82
N LEU A 214 10.09 -4.46 -17.09
CA LEU A 214 10.17 -4.99 -15.73
C LEU A 214 10.75 -6.40 -15.70
N GLU A 215 10.37 -7.27 -16.63
CA GLU A 215 10.95 -8.61 -16.77
C GLU A 215 12.46 -8.55 -17.06
N HIS A 216 12.88 -7.65 -17.95
CA HIS A 216 14.30 -7.43 -18.22
C HIS A 216 15.04 -6.95 -16.96
N ARG A 217 14.48 -5.98 -16.23
CA ARG A 217 15.04 -5.53 -14.94
C ARG A 217 15.18 -6.67 -13.95
N ILE A 218 14.21 -7.59 -13.88
CA ILE A 218 14.28 -8.76 -12.98
C ILE A 218 15.37 -9.74 -13.40
N ARG A 219 15.51 -10.00 -14.70
CA ARG A 219 16.43 -11.02 -15.22
C ARG A 219 17.90 -10.59 -15.15
N TYR A 220 18.19 -9.29 -15.22
CA TYR A 220 19.56 -8.77 -15.38
C TYR A 220 20.00 -7.77 -14.28
N MET A 221 19.61 -8.01 -13.03
CA MET A 221 19.98 -7.17 -11.87
C MET A 221 21.44 -7.27 -11.47
#